data_AF-A0A9C8ZR53-F1
#
_entry.id   AF-A0A9C8ZR53-F1
#
_cell.length_a   1.000
_cell.length_b   1.000
_cell.length_c   1.000
_cell.angle_alpha   90.00
_cell.angle_beta   90.00
_cell.angle_gamma   90.00
#
_symmetry.space_group_name_H-M   'P 1'
#
loop_
_entity.id
_entity.type
_entity.pdbx_description
1 polymer ?
#
loop_
_entity_poly.entity_id
_entity_poly.type
_entity_poly.pdbx_seq_one_letter_code
_entity_poly.pdbx_strand_id
1 'polypeptide(L)'
;MKPPRVCYLGAYDPAYPRNLILRRGLATQGVEVIECRAPRELSTAGRARALLRRFPTLAGRCDVILLAEFGQSLAPVAWWLARRFHRRLIIDAFTPIYDSAVYDRRVTSP
;
A
#
# COMPACT_ATOMS: atom_id res chain seq x y z
N MET A 1 -5.01 24.43 9.08
CA MET A 1 -4.00 23.45 8.62
C MET A 1 -4.50 22.80 7.34
N LYS A 2 -3.63 22.56 6.35
CA LYS A 2 -4.04 21.82 5.13
C LYS A 2 -4.22 20.34 5.48
N PRO A 3 -5.32 19.68 5.09
CA PRO A 3 -5.50 18.27 5.37
C PRO A 3 -4.39 17.44 4.68
N PRO A 4 -3.89 16.38 5.31
CA PRO A 4 -2.83 15.57 4.73
C PRO A 4 -3.32 14.85 3.47
N ARG A 5 -2.41 14.63 2.53
CA ARG A 5 -2.68 13.90 1.28
C ARG A 5 -1.96 12.57 1.30
N VAL A 6 -2.70 11.48 1.25
CA VAL A 6 -2.17 10.11 1.39
C VAL A 6 -2.18 9.42 0.04
N CYS A 7 -1.02 8.93 -0.39
CA CYS A 7 -0.90 8.00 -1.50
C CYS A 7 -1.11 6.58 -1.00
N TYR A 8 -2.24 5.97 -1.35
CA TYR A 8 -2.56 4.59 -1.05
C TYR A 8 -1.91 3.68 -2.12
N LEU A 9 -0.79 3.07 -1.76
CA LEU A 9 0.15 2.42 -2.67
C LEU A 9 0.11 0.90 -2.52
N GLY A 10 0.07 0.16 -3.62
CA GLY A 10 0.20 -1.28 -3.59
C GLY A 10 -0.50 -2.02 -4.72
N ALA A 11 -0.53 -3.34 -4.62
CA ALA A 11 -1.29 -4.23 -5.50
C ALA A 11 -2.41 -4.88 -4.68
N TYR A 12 -3.43 -4.09 -4.36
CA TYR A 12 -4.50 -4.44 -3.44
C TYR A 12 -5.85 -4.44 -4.15
N ASP A 13 -6.85 -5.10 -3.55
CA ASP A 13 -8.23 -5.05 -4.03
C ASP A 13 -8.97 -3.88 -3.36
N PRO A 14 -9.50 -2.89 -4.11
CA PRO A 14 -10.22 -1.76 -3.53
C PRO A 14 -11.53 -2.17 -2.83
N ALA A 15 -12.13 -3.29 -3.21
CA ALA A 15 -13.36 -3.81 -2.62
C ALA A 15 -13.08 -4.66 -1.36
N TYR A 16 -11.83 -5.07 -1.11
CA TYR A 16 -11.49 -5.79 0.10
C TYR A 16 -11.79 -4.93 1.33
N PRO A 17 -12.51 -5.44 2.35
CA PRO A 17 -13.02 -4.63 3.45
C PRO A 17 -11.97 -3.76 4.16
N ARG A 18 -10.74 -4.27 4.37
CA ARG A 18 -9.64 -3.52 5.00
C ARG A 18 -9.33 -2.23 4.23
N ASN A 19 -9.13 -2.33 2.92
CA ASN A 19 -8.83 -1.17 2.08
C ASN A 19 -10.00 -0.23 1.96
N LEU A 20 -11.20 -0.77 1.77
CA LEU A 20 -12.41 0.01 1.65
C LEU A 20 -12.63 0.86 2.90
N ILE A 21 -12.54 0.23 4.08
CA ILE A 21 -12.71 0.90 5.38
C ILE A 21 -11.61 1.94 5.59
N LEU A 22 -10.34 1.60 5.37
CA LEU A 22 -9.24 2.55 5.58
C LEU A 22 -9.36 3.77 4.66
N ARG A 23 -9.64 3.55 3.37
CA ARG A 23 -9.78 4.65 2.41
C ARG A 23 -10.99 5.52 2.71
N ARG A 24 -12.14 4.92 3.03
CA ARG A 24 -13.35 5.68 3.41
C ARG A 24 -13.13 6.43 4.71
N GLY A 25 -12.53 5.79 5.72
CA GLY A 25 -12.21 6.41 7.01
C GLY A 25 -11.26 7.59 6.87
N LEU A 26 -10.22 7.49 6.04
CA LEU A 26 -9.36 8.62 5.72
C LEU A 26 -10.16 9.76 5.06
N ALA A 27 -10.98 9.43 4.06
CA ALA A 27 -11.78 10.43 3.36
C ALA A 27 -12.79 11.14 4.28
N THR A 28 -13.43 10.44 5.23
CA THR A 28 -14.38 11.07 6.18
C THR A 28 -13.69 12.00 7.17
N GLN A 29 -12.38 11.83 7.40
CA GLN A 29 -11.56 12.76 8.18
C GLN A 29 -10.99 13.91 7.33
N GLY A 30 -11.45 14.07 6.08
CA GLY A 30 -11.00 15.12 5.17
C GLY A 30 -9.63 14.88 4.54
N VAL A 31 -9.05 13.68 4.67
CA VAL A 31 -7.78 13.30 4.04
C VAL A 31 -8.01 13.01 2.56
N GLU A 32 -7.24 13.63 1.67
CA GLU A 32 -7.27 13.30 0.24
C GLU A 32 -6.55 11.97 0.02
N VAL A 33 -7.27 10.96 -0.48
CA VAL A 33 -6.71 9.64 -0.80
C VAL A 33 -6.42 9.55 -2.30
N ILE A 34 -5.14 9.44 -2.64
CA ILE A 34 -4.65 9.28 -4.01
C ILE A 34 -4.23 7.84 -4.21
N GLU A 35 -4.81 7.15 -5.19
CA GLU A 35 -4.50 5.74 -5.42
C GLU A 35 -3.32 5.56 -6.37
N CYS A 36 -2.29 4.84 -5.90
CA CYS A 36 -1.22 4.30 -6.73
C CYS A 36 -1.30 2.77 -6.74
N ARG A 37 -2.20 2.25 -7.57
CA ARG A 37 -2.47 0.81 -7.66
C ARG A 37 -1.71 0.15 -8.81
N ALA A 38 -1.07 -0.97 -8.52
CA ALA A 38 -0.56 -1.92 -9.51
C ALA A 38 -1.54 -3.09 -9.72
N PRO A 39 -1.62 -3.68 -10.93
CA PRO A 39 -2.42 -4.88 -11.15
C PRO A 39 -1.95 -6.04 -10.26
N ARG A 40 -2.90 -6.81 -9.72
CA ARG A 40 -2.63 -7.90 -8.78
C ARG A 40 -2.07 -9.13 -9.48
N GLU A 41 -2.33 -9.28 -10.76
CA GLU A 41 -1.96 -10.43 -11.59
C GLU A 41 -0.46 -10.41 -11.91
N LEU A 42 0.19 -9.27 -11.77
CA LEU A 42 1.63 -9.12 -11.99
C LEU A 42 2.44 -9.85 -10.93
N SER A 43 3.62 -10.34 -11.32
CA SER A 43 4.65 -10.80 -10.39
C SER A 43 5.10 -9.66 -9.47
N THR A 44 5.74 -9.99 -8.34
CA THR A 44 6.27 -8.98 -7.39
C THR A 44 7.17 -7.95 -8.09
N ALA A 45 8.04 -8.39 -9.00
CA ALA A 45 8.88 -7.50 -9.78
C ALA A 45 8.07 -6.63 -10.77
N GLY A 46 7.02 -7.20 -11.38
CA GLY A 46 6.09 -6.45 -12.23
C GLY A 46 5.33 -5.37 -11.46
N ARG A 47 4.81 -5.70 -10.28
CA ARG A 47 4.15 -4.77 -9.35
C ARG A 47 5.11 -3.66 -8.94
N ALA A 48 6.33 -4.01 -8.51
CA ALA A 48 7.37 -3.04 -8.16
C ALA A 48 7.66 -2.07 -9.31
N ARG A 49 7.88 -2.59 -10.53
CA ARG A 49 8.12 -1.76 -11.72
C ARG A 49 6.93 -0.86 -12.05
N ALA A 50 5.69 -1.36 -11.93
CA ALA A 50 4.49 -0.55 -12.16
C ALA A 50 4.39 0.61 -11.16
N LEU A 51 4.64 0.35 -9.87
CA LEU A 51 4.62 1.38 -8.83
C LEU A 51 5.76 2.40 -9.00
N LEU A 52 6.98 1.94 -9.33
CA LEU A 52 8.13 2.80 -9.59
C LEU A 52 7.89 3.73 -10.78
N ARG A 53 7.16 3.29 -11.81
CA ARG A 53 6.80 4.11 -12.97
C ARG A 53 5.66 5.10 -12.67
N ARG A 54 4.68 4.67 -11.88
CA ARG A 54 3.46 5.47 -11.61
C ARG A 54 3.63 6.47 -10.48
N PHE A 55 4.36 6.14 -9.42
CA PHE A 55 4.48 7.00 -8.25
C PHE A 55 5.09 8.39 -8.51
N PRO A 56 6.13 8.55 -9.36
CA PRO A 56 6.74 9.86 -9.59
C PRO A 56 5.77 10.94 -10.08
N THR A 57 4.75 10.57 -10.86
CA THR A 57 3.72 11.50 -11.35
C THR A 57 2.74 11.94 -10.24
N LEU A 58 2.70 11.19 -9.15
CA LEU A 58 1.85 11.42 -7.97
C LEU A 58 2.64 11.98 -6.79
N ALA A 59 3.98 11.94 -6.83
CA ALA A 59 4.84 12.28 -5.71
C ALA A 59 4.66 13.74 -5.24
N GLY A 60 4.39 14.68 -6.17
CA GLY A 60 4.07 16.08 -5.83
C GLY A 60 2.68 16.29 -5.24
N ARG A 61 1.83 15.25 -5.27
CA ARG A 61 0.44 15.31 -4.83
C ARG A 61 0.20 14.66 -3.47
N CYS A 62 1.20 14.05 -2.84
CA CYS A 62 1.03 13.38 -1.56
C CYS A 62 2.14 13.75 -0.57
N ASP A 63 1.80 13.70 0.71
CA ASP A 63 2.73 13.95 1.83
C ASP A 63 3.15 12.64 2.50
N VAL A 64 2.25 11.65 2.47
CA VAL A 64 2.38 10.33 3.10
C VAL A 64 2.13 9.24 2.07
N ILE A 65 2.95 8.19 2.11
CA ILE A 65 2.72 6.92 1.40
C ILE A 65 2.17 5.94 2.43
N LEU A 66 0.99 5.39 2.15
CA LEU A 66 0.40 4.28 2.90
C LEU A 66 0.49 3.03 2.03
N LEU A 67 1.36 2.10 2.40
CA LEU A 67 1.46 0.80 1.75
C LEU A 67 0.29 -0.07 2.21
N ALA A 68 -0.51 -0.49 1.23
CA ALA A 68 -1.67 -1.34 1.43
C ALA A 68 -1.32 -2.69 2.08
N GLU A 69 -2.34 -3.35 2.60
CA GLU A 69 -2.28 -4.67 3.21
C GLU A 69 -1.62 -5.72 2.30
N PHE A 70 -1.01 -6.74 2.90
CA PHE A 70 -0.20 -7.76 2.20
C PHE A 70 0.90 -7.19 1.29
N GLY A 71 1.24 -5.91 1.47
CA GLY A 71 2.24 -5.20 0.69
C GLY A 71 3.68 -5.45 1.15
N GLN A 72 3.95 -6.33 2.12
CA GLN A 72 5.28 -6.46 2.74
C GLN A 72 6.38 -6.78 1.72
N SER A 73 6.05 -7.55 0.67
CA SER A 73 6.97 -7.82 -0.46
C SER A 73 7.34 -6.58 -1.27
N LEU A 74 6.52 -5.53 -1.22
CA LEU A 74 6.73 -4.23 -1.85
C LEU A 74 7.23 -3.15 -0.87
N ALA A 75 7.37 -3.47 0.42
CA ALA A 75 7.85 -2.53 1.43
C ALA A 75 9.23 -1.93 1.12
N PRO A 76 10.23 -2.68 0.61
CA PRO A 76 11.50 -2.09 0.21
C PRO A 76 11.35 -1.04 -0.89
N VAL A 77 10.44 -1.27 -1.85
CA VAL A 77 10.15 -0.33 -2.95
C VAL A 77 9.44 0.91 -2.41
N ALA A 78 8.46 0.73 -1.52
CA ALA A 78 7.76 1.83 -0.88
C ALA A 78 8.70 2.69 -0.02
N TRP A 79 9.62 2.07 0.72
CA TRP A 79 10.67 2.72 1.48
C TRP A 79 11.61 3.52 0.60
N TRP A 80 12.08 2.93 -0.52
CA TRP A 80 12.94 3.63 -1.46
C TRP A 80 12.23 4.85 -2.06
N LEU A 81 10.97 4.70 -2.47
CA LEU A 81 10.15 5.81 -2.98
C LEU A 81 9.96 6.92 -1.93
N ALA A 82 9.64 6.54 -0.69
CA ALA A 82 9.49 7.48 0.41
C ALA A 82 10.76 8.30 0.64
N ARG A 83 11.93 7.66 0.65
CA ARG A 83 13.23 8.34 0.78
C ARG A 83 13.53 9.22 -0.42
N ARG A 84 13.35 8.71 -1.64
CA ARG A 84 13.67 9.42 -2.89
C ARG A 84 12.84 10.68 -3.11
N PHE A 85 11.62 10.71 -2.60
CA PHE A 85 10.67 11.82 -2.73
C PHE A 85 10.41 12.56 -1.41
N HIS A 86 11.18 12.27 -0.35
CA HIS A 86 11.05 12.87 0.98
C HIS A 86 9.61 12.80 1.55
N ARG A 87 8.96 11.65 1.39
CA ARG A 87 7.60 11.38 1.90
C ARG A 87 7.66 10.52 3.15
N ARG A 88 6.68 10.69 4.04
CA ARG A 88 6.51 9.79 5.20
C ARG A 88 5.96 8.46 4.70
N LEU A 89 6.39 7.35 5.28
CA LEU A 89 5.92 6.01 4.94
C LEU A 89 5.18 5.39 6.13
N ILE A 90 4.01 4.85 5.86
CA ILE A 90 3.24 4.00 6.76
C ILE A 90 3.04 2.66 6.05
N ILE A 91 3.26 1.57 6.77
CA ILE A 91 3.05 0.21 6.26
C ILE A 91 1.88 -0.41 7.00
N ASP A 92 0.83 -0.81 6.29
CA ASP A 92 -0.25 -1.62 6.86
C ASP A 92 0.21 -3.07 7.02
N ALA A 93 0.84 -3.36 8.16
CA ALA A 93 1.22 -4.72 8.57
C ALA A 93 0.01 -5.46 9.18
N PHE A 94 -1.09 -5.55 8.43
CA PHE A 94 -2.37 -6.10 8.90
C PHE A 94 -2.24 -7.49 9.55
N THR A 95 -1.47 -8.39 8.94
CA THR A 95 -1.07 -9.66 9.55
C THR A 95 0.39 -9.97 9.26
N PRO A 96 1.10 -10.63 10.20
CA PRO A 96 2.41 -11.20 9.91
C PRO A 96 2.31 -12.22 8.77
N ILE A 97 3.26 -12.17 7.83
CA ILE A 97 3.35 -13.21 6.78
C ILE A 97 3.58 -14.58 7.41
N TYR A 98 4.30 -14.65 8.54
CA TYR A 98 4.59 -15.92 9.18
C TYR A 98 3.31 -16.61 9.68
N ASP A 99 2.39 -15.85 10.26
CA ASP A 99 1.12 -16.40 10.74
C ASP A 99 0.33 -17.01 9.58
N SER A 100 0.19 -16.28 8.46
CA SER A 100 -0.58 -16.77 7.31
C SER A 100 0.13 -17.82 6.47
N ALA A 101 1.45 -17.76 6.35
CA ALA A 101 2.22 -18.69 5.49
C ALA A 101 2.66 -19.95 6.21
N VAL A 102 2.78 -19.94 7.54
CA VAL A 102 3.31 -21.05 8.34
C VAL A 102 2.28 -21.59 9.31
N TYR A 103 1.74 -20.75 10.21
CA TYR A 103 0.82 -21.25 11.23
C TYR A 103 -0.52 -21.68 10.63
N ASP A 104 -1.13 -20.87 9.76
CA ASP A 104 -2.42 -21.22 9.14
C ASP A 104 -2.32 -22.52 8.31
N ARG A 105 -1.20 -22.71 7.57
CA ARG A 105 -0.96 -23.93 6.79
C ARG A 105 -0.81 -25.19 7.64
N ARG A 106 -0.48 -25.08 8.93
CA ARG A 106 -0.41 -26.23 9.84
C ARG A 106 -1.78 -26.64 10.37
N VAL A 107 -2.73 -25.72 10.42
CA VAL A 107 -4.07 -25.95 10.99
C VAL A 107 -5.05 -26.43 9.93
N THR A 108 -4.85 -26.06 8.66
CA THR A 108 -5.67 -26.51 7.54
C THR A 108 -4.84 -27.28 6.53
N SER A 109 -5.12 -28.58 6.37
CA SER A 109 -4.64 -29.38 5.24
C SER A 109 -5.53 -29.13 4.01
N PRO A 110 -4.98 -29.11 2.78
CA PRO A 110 -5.77 -28.86 1.56
C PRO A 110 -6.82 -29.93 1.29
#